data_AF-A0A3D1S5V0-F1
#
_entry.id   AF-A0A3D1S5V0-F1
#
_cell.length_a   1.000
_cell.length_b   1.000
_cell.length_c   1.000
_cell.angle_alpha   90.00
_cell.angle_beta   90.00
_cell.angle_gamma   90.00
#
_symmetry.space_group_name_H-M   'P 1'
#
loop_
_entity.id
_entity.type
_entity.pdbx_description
1 polymer ?
#
loop_
_entity_poly.entity_id
_entity_poly.type
_entity_poly.pdbx_seq_one_letter_code
_entity_poly.pdbx_strand_id
1 'polypeptide(L)'
;MNITTKRHLSLLVFFTVTTAIFAQQVGSNSPYGRYGYGLLSNQSLGASEAMGGISYGLRRSQQVNPGNPASYSKLDSLTFIFDLGVSGHYASYSDGLNKQNFYNGNLDYIAIQFPVLSKVGASIGLLPYSKVGYNYGQTRSLSDIVYEEVFRGTGGLSQIYAGIAYEPIPYFSVGANVSYLFGNFSYSSVSVPRTATGATIGEEKKKYSIRDLKYDFGAQVTFPVDKTSSFTLGAVFSPKLASTADVYATEMMFLSDPYTNPYQNPSEVLRDDTLSSQQFQLPATYGLGVTYSNTNLLVGLDGTFQQWSGLDYPEVLDGLTPKNRFNNAYRINAPEQNTWLTRTAVIFSAEYAYGPVFPTGIHIPMSVFTIRLPMKV
;
A
#
# COMPACT_ATOMS: atom_id res chain seq x y z
N MET A 1 -7.28 -10.53 37.59
CA MET A 1 -7.39 -9.33 36.73
C MET A 1 -8.65 -8.58 37.12
N ASN A 2 -8.52 -7.38 37.69
CA ASN A 2 -9.62 -6.66 38.36
C ASN A 2 -10.74 -6.22 37.40
N ILE A 3 -11.98 -6.18 37.89
CA ILE A 3 -13.18 -5.79 37.14
C ILE A 3 -13.08 -4.34 36.60
N THR A 4 -12.36 -3.47 37.30
CA THR A 4 -12.06 -2.10 36.85
C THR A 4 -11.18 -2.09 35.61
N THR A 5 -10.18 -2.97 35.53
CA THR A 5 -9.27 -3.10 34.37
C THR A 5 -10.00 -3.60 33.12
N LYS A 6 -11.00 -4.48 33.28
CA LYS A 6 -11.86 -4.93 32.18
C LYS A 6 -12.74 -3.80 31.62
N ARG A 7 -13.28 -2.93 32.48
CA ARG A 7 -14.09 -1.76 32.05
C ARG A 7 -13.28 -0.75 31.24
N HIS A 8 -12.02 -0.49 31.63
CA HIS A 8 -11.15 0.43 30.90
C HIS A 8 -10.69 -0.14 29.55
N LEU A 9 -10.39 -1.45 29.49
CA LEU A 9 -10.04 -2.12 28.23
C LEU A 9 -11.22 -2.14 27.25
N SER A 10 -12.43 -2.45 27.71
CA SER A 10 -13.63 -2.40 26.87
C SER A 10 -13.96 -0.99 26.40
N LEU A 11 -13.73 0.05 27.22
CA LEU A 11 -13.92 1.45 26.80
C LEU A 11 -12.88 1.90 25.78
N LEU A 12 -11.62 1.46 25.91
CA LEU A 12 -10.57 1.75 24.93
C LEU A 12 -10.84 1.08 23.58
N VAL A 13 -11.30 -0.17 23.59
CA VAL A 13 -11.75 -0.91 22.39
C VAL A 13 -12.99 -0.24 21.77
N PHE A 14 -13.95 0.20 22.59
CA PHE A 14 -15.14 0.90 22.07
C PHE A 14 -14.79 2.28 21.50
N PHE A 15 -13.82 2.99 22.08
CA PHE A 15 -13.37 4.30 21.59
C PHE A 15 -12.53 4.21 20.31
N THR A 16 -11.74 3.14 20.13
CA THR A 16 -11.01 2.87 18.89
C THR A 16 -11.94 2.39 17.76
N VAL A 17 -13.02 1.67 18.09
CA VAL A 17 -14.04 1.26 17.11
C VAL A 17 -14.91 2.45 16.68
N THR A 18 -15.25 3.39 17.57
CA THR A 18 -16.09 4.54 17.20
C THR A 18 -15.34 5.60 16.39
N THR A 19 -14.06 5.84 16.62
CA THR A 19 -13.26 6.77 15.78
C THR A 19 -13.06 6.25 14.36
N ALA A 20 -13.03 4.92 14.17
CA ALA A 20 -12.99 4.31 12.84
C ALA A 20 -14.29 4.52 12.04
N ILE A 21 -15.44 4.69 12.69
CA ILE A 21 -16.75 4.90 12.04
C ILE A 21 -16.92 6.36 11.55
N PHE A 22 -16.22 7.32 12.15
CA PHE A 22 -16.28 8.75 11.76
C PHE A 22 -15.19 9.20 10.77
N ALA A 23 -14.31 8.30 10.33
CA ALA A 23 -13.28 8.61 9.33
C ALA A 23 -13.86 8.51 7.91
N GLN A 24 -14.43 9.60 7.39
CA GLN A 24 -15.09 9.64 6.08
C GLN A 24 -14.22 10.09 4.89
N GLN A 25 -12.88 10.07 4.99
CA GLN A 25 -12.01 10.36 3.84
C GLN A 25 -10.88 9.35 3.71
N VAL A 26 -11.18 8.25 3.01
CA VAL A 26 -10.20 7.26 2.58
C VAL A 26 -9.41 7.86 1.41
N GLY A 27 -8.17 8.29 1.66
CA GLY A 27 -7.27 8.62 0.56
C GLY A 27 -5.93 9.20 0.97
N SER A 28 -4.86 8.70 0.34
CA SER A 28 -3.61 9.44 0.27
C SER A 28 -3.84 10.61 -0.68
N ASN A 29 -4.10 11.83 -0.17
CA ASN A 29 -4.28 13.08 -0.93
C ASN A 29 -3.04 13.43 -1.78
N SER A 30 -2.75 12.57 -2.75
CA SER A 30 -1.60 12.58 -3.61
C SER A 30 -2.15 12.63 -5.03
N PRO A 31 -1.96 13.75 -5.74
CA PRO A 31 -2.37 13.90 -7.13
C PRO A 31 -1.83 12.79 -8.04
N TYR A 32 -0.76 12.10 -7.62
CA TYR A 32 -0.13 11.00 -8.35
C TYR A 32 -0.92 9.68 -8.31
N GLY A 33 -1.83 9.52 -7.35
CA GLY A 33 -2.74 8.36 -7.29
C GLY A 33 -3.68 8.27 -8.49
N ARG A 34 -3.75 9.33 -9.32
CA ARG A 34 -4.53 9.43 -10.57
C ARG A 34 -4.11 8.43 -11.64
N TYR A 35 -2.90 7.89 -11.57
CA TYR A 35 -2.41 7.05 -12.64
C TYR A 35 -2.13 5.60 -12.20
N GLY A 36 -2.22 4.67 -13.15
CA GLY A 36 -1.90 3.26 -12.96
C GLY A 36 -2.77 2.58 -11.88
N TYR A 37 -2.11 1.97 -10.89
CA TYR A 37 -2.75 1.30 -9.73
C TYR A 37 -3.00 2.24 -8.54
N GLY A 38 -2.71 3.54 -8.68
CA GLY A 38 -2.56 4.45 -7.56
C GLY A 38 -1.22 4.29 -6.85
N LEU A 39 -1.20 4.60 -5.55
CA LEU A 39 0.00 4.40 -4.73
C LEU A 39 0.08 2.94 -4.29
N LEU A 40 1.19 2.29 -4.62
CA LEU A 40 1.47 0.93 -4.17
C LEU A 40 1.74 0.93 -2.67
N SER A 41 1.18 -0.06 -1.99
CA SER A 41 1.39 -0.26 -0.56
C SER A 41 2.67 -1.06 -0.32
N ASN A 42 3.48 -0.64 0.64
CA ASN A 42 4.61 -1.44 1.11
C ASN A 42 4.08 -2.60 1.95
N GLN A 43 4.53 -3.83 1.66
CA GLN A 43 4.11 -5.04 2.40
C GLN A 43 4.93 -5.26 3.68
N SER A 44 5.43 -4.18 4.27
CA SER A 44 6.27 -4.20 5.47
C SER A 44 5.39 -3.91 6.68
N LEU A 45 5.35 -4.83 7.64
CA LEU A 45 4.43 -4.75 8.78
C LEU A 45 5.10 -4.15 10.02
N GLY A 46 4.33 -3.41 10.82
CA GLY A 46 4.68 -3.01 12.19
C GLY A 46 6.07 -2.39 12.32
N ALA A 47 6.97 -3.08 13.04
CA ALA A 47 8.32 -2.56 13.28
C ALA A 47 9.16 -2.45 12.00
N SER A 48 8.86 -3.26 10.98
CA SER A 48 9.50 -3.19 9.67
C SER A 48 9.16 -1.88 8.96
N GLU A 49 7.90 -1.44 9.03
CA GLU A 49 7.47 -0.14 8.51
C GLU A 49 8.18 1.01 9.24
N ALA A 50 8.35 0.90 10.57
CA ALA A 50 9.10 1.88 11.35
C ALA A 50 10.58 1.96 10.97
N MET A 51 11.15 0.89 10.44
CA MET A 51 12.53 0.78 9.95
C MET A 51 12.63 1.10 8.45
N GLY A 52 11.84 2.04 7.94
CA GLY A 52 11.85 2.40 6.52
C GLY A 52 11.40 1.27 5.60
N GLY A 53 10.62 0.31 6.10
CA GLY A 53 10.04 -0.76 5.30
C GLY A 53 11.00 -1.89 4.90
N ILE A 54 12.14 -2.09 5.58
CA ILE A 54 12.95 -3.30 5.35
C ILE A 54 12.16 -4.57 5.67
N SER A 55 12.36 -5.64 4.92
CA SER A 55 11.69 -6.92 5.09
C SER A 55 12.48 -8.10 4.56
N TYR A 56 13.39 -7.92 3.59
CA TYR A 56 13.99 -9.07 2.91
C TYR A 56 15.01 -9.80 3.79
N GLY A 57 15.89 -9.07 4.48
CA GLY A 57 16.86 -9.63 5.42
C GLY A 57 16.34 -9.87 6.84
N LEU A 58 15.08 -9.51 7.13
CA LEU A 58 14.51 -9.60 8.46
C LEU A 58 13.98 -10.99 8.79
N ARG A 59 14.54 -11.59 9.84
CA ARG A 59 14.16 -12.91 10.35
C ARG A 59 13.90 -12.85 11.86
N ARG A 60 12.73 -12.32 12.26
CA ARG A 60 12.31 -12.17 13.66
C ARG A 60 11.13 -13.09 13.98
N SER A 61 11.09 -13.62 15.20
CA SER A 61 10.02 -14.51 15.68
C SER A 61 8.87 -13.79 16.39
N GLN A 62 8.80 -12.46 16.31
CA GLN A 62 7.84 -11.62 17.05
C GLN A 62 6.86 -10.88 16.15
N GLN A 63 7.10 -10.88 14.84
CA GLN A 63 6.27 -10.19 13.86
C GLN A 63 6.18 -11.06 12.62
N VAL A 64 5.05 -10.96 11.92
CA VAL A 64 4.88 -11.65 10.64
C VAL A 64 5.58 -10.84 9.56
N ASN A 65 6.31 -11.51 8.67
CA ASN A 65 7.03 -10.83 7.59
C ASN A 65 6.62 -11.38 6.21
N PRO A 66 5.49 -10.88 5.65
CA PRO A 66 5.05 -11.27 4.31
C PRO A 66 5.92 -10.73 3.18
N GLY A 67 6.75 -9.72 3.45
CA GLY A 67 7.72 -9.21 2.48
C GLY A 67 8.77 -10.25 2.07
N ASN A 68 9.10 -11.24 2.92
CA ASN A 68 9.89 -12.40 2.54
C ASN A 68 9.33 -13.69 3.15
N PRO A 69 8.66 -14.57 2.35
CA PRO A 69 8.04 -15.77 2.88
C PRO A 69 9.02 -16.74 3.54
N ALA A 70 10.31 -16.76 3.17
CA ALA A 70 11.29 -17.64 3.81
C ALA A 70 11.45 -17.39 5.32
N SER A 71 11.08 -16.19 5.78
CA SER A 71 11.14 -15.81 7.19
C SER A 71 10.20 -16.63 8.09
N TYR A 72 9.12 -17.21 7.55
CA TYR A 72 8.12 -17.92 8.36
C TYR A 72 8.65 -19.20 9.02
N SER A 73 9.74 -19.76 8.48
CA SER A 73 10.45 -20.91 9.04
C SER A 73 10.97 -20.65 10.45
N LYS A 74 11.20 -19.38 10.81
CA LYS A 74 11.72 -18.97 12.12
C LYS A 74 10.60 -18.74 13.12
N LEU A 75 9.95 -19.84 13.53
CA LEU A 75 9.02 -19.86 14.64
C LEU A 75 9.39 -20.96 15.61
N ASP A 76 9.20 -20.69 16.91
CA ASP A 76 9.18 -21.78 17.88
C ASP A 76 7.89 -22.59 17.69
N SER A 77 8.01 -23.91 17.81
CA SER A 77 6.97 -24.91 17.53
C SER A 77 5.67 -24.71 18.32
N LEU A 78 5.70 -23.95 19.42
CA LEU A 78 4.57 -23.68 20.29
C LEU A 78 4.09 -22.22 20.24
N THR A 79 4.65 -21.39 19.36
CA THR A 79 4.32 -19.96 19.29
C THR A 79 3.40 -19.67 18.12
N PHE A 80 2.32 -18.95 18.39
CA PHE A 80 1.42 -18.39 17.38
C PHE A 80 1.53 -16.86 17.41
N ILE A 81 1.65 -16.23 16.25
CA ILE A 81 1.72 -14.77 16.13
C ILE A 81 0.45 -14.29 15.44
N PHE A 82 -0.23 -13.36 16.10
CA PHE A 82 -1.33 -12.56 15.53
C PHE A 82 -0.89 -11.10 15.51
N ASP A 83 -0.87 -10.50 14.32
CA ASP A 83 -0.41 -9.14 14.09
C ASP A 83 -1.52 -8.33 13.39
N LEU A 84 -1.82 -7.15 13.92
CA LEU A 84 -2.89 -6.27 13.47
C LEU A 84 -2.36 -4.84 13.40
N GLY A 85 -2.43 -4.24 12.22
CA GLY A 85 -2.03 -2.85 11.99
C GLY A 85 -3.25 -1.97 11.72
N VAL A 86 -3.33 -0.84 12.42
CA VAL A 86 -4.35 0.20 12.19
C VAL A 86 -3.64 1.56 12.23
N SER A 87 -3.87 2.38 11.21
CA SER A 87 -3.32 3.73 11.10
C SER A 87 -4.40 4.79 11.24
N GLY A 88 -4.01 5.90 11.86
CA GLY A 88 -4.79 7.14 11.90
C GLY A 88 -3.94 8.28 11.35
N HIS A 89 -4.42 8.94 10.32
CA HIS A 89 -3.80 10.14 9.74
C HIS A 89 -4.63 11.36 10.10
N TYR A 90 -3.93 12.39 10.57
CA TYR A 90 -4.46 13.72 10.79
C TYR A 90 -3.66 14.71 9.94
N ALA A 91 -4.34 15.41 9.04
CA ALA A 91 -3.73 16.46 8.22
C ALA A 91 -4.51 17.77 8.41
N SER A 92 -3.79 18.87 8.56
CA SER A 92 -4.37 20.21 8.65
C SER A 92 -3.84 21.05 7.50
N TYR A 93 -4.70 21.43 6.58
CA TYR A 93 -4.38 22.38 5.52
C TYR A 93 -4.82 23.77 5.96
N SER A 94 -3.94 24.75 5.75
CA SER A 94 -4.20 26.16 6.06
C SER A 94 -3.74 27.01 4.88
N ASP A 95 -4.65 27.81 4.35
CA ASP A 95 -4.34 28.81 3.32
C ASP A 95 -4.31 30.22 3.91
N GLY A 96 -3.98 30.33 5.21
CA GLY A 96 -3.92 31.59 5.96
C GLY A 96 -5.29 32.15 6.40
N LEU A 97 -6.35 31.93 5.62
CA LEU A 97 -7.73 32.39 5.91
C LEU A 97 -8.66 31.26 6.34
N ASN A 98 -8.47 30.05 5.80
CA ASN A 98 -9.29 28.88 6.12
C ASN A 98 -8.41 27.73 6.61
N LYS A 99 -8.87 27.04 7.65
CA LYS A 99 -8.24 25.85 8.21
C LYS A 99 -9.13 24.65 7.96
N GLN A 100 -8.63 23.65 7.25
CA GLN A 100 -9.34 22.40 7.00
C GLN A 100 -8.59 21.22 7.61
N ASN A 101 -9.26 20.50 8.50
CA ASN A 101 -8.73 19.31 9.15
C ASN A 101 -9.28 18.07 8.45
N PHE A 102 -8.39 17.13 8.13
CA PHE A 102 -8.69 15.84 7.55
C PHE A 102 -8.32 14.75 8.55
N TYR A 103 -9.26 13.86 8.81
CA TYR A 103 -9.07 12.69 9.66
C TYR A 103 -9.31 11.44 8.79
N ASN A 104 -8.32 10.56 8.73
CA ASN A 104 -8.42 9.30 8.00
C ASN A 104 -7.98 8.15 8.91
N GLY A 105 -8.75 7.08 8.96
CA GLY A 105 -8.43 5.86 9.69
C GLY A 105 -8.41 4.69 8.71
N ASN A 106 -7.37 3.88 8.73
CA ASN A 106 -7.25 2.72 7.84
C ASN A 106 -6.88 1.47 8.63
N LEU A 107 -7.45 0.34 8.23
CA LEU A 107 -6.91 -0.97 8.56
C LEU A 107 -5.70 -1.21 7.67
N ASP A 108 -4.51 -1.34 8.25
CA ASP A 108 -3.27 -1.52 7.50
C ASP A 108 -3.00 -2.98 7.19
N TYR A 109 -3.27 -3.88 8.12
CA TYR A 109 -3.09 -5.32 7.87
C TYR A 109 -3.68 -6.19 8.97
N ILE A 110 -3.96 -7.44 8.62
CA ILE A 110 -4.19 -8.54 9.55
C ILE A 110 -3.29 -9.69 9.10
N ALA A 111 -2.39 -10.17 9.94
CA ALA A 111 -1.49 -11.26 9.59
C ALA A 111 -1.38 -12.27 10.73
N ILE A 112 -1.32 -13.53 10.35
CA ILE A 112 -1.24 -14.66 11.25
C ILE A 112 -0.08 -15.53 10.79
N GLN A 113 0.76 -15.98 11.73
CA GLN A 113 1.85 -16.90 11.45
C GLN A 113 1.88 -18.01 12.50
N PHE A 114 2.03 -19.24 12.04
CA PHE A 114 2.00 -20.43 12.88
C PHE A 114 2.97 -21.50 12.38
N PRO A 115 3.59 -22.27 13.29
CA PRO A 115 4.38 -23.43 12.93
C PRO A 115 3.45 -24.56 12.46
N VAL A 116 3.86 -25.28 11.42
CA VAL A 116 3.16 -26.47 10.92
C VAL A 116 3.88 -27.74 11.39
N LEU A 117 5.20 -27.79 11.19
CA LEU A 117 6.09 -28.88 11.58
C LEU A 117 7.40 -28.28 12.13
N SER A 118 8.28 -29.13 12.66
CA SER A 118 9.66 -28.70 12.92
C SER A 118 10.27 -28.18 11.60
N LYS A 119 10.79 -26.95 11.61
CA LYS A 119 11.38 -26.25 10.44
C LYS A 119 10.39 -25.84 9.34
N VAL A 120 9.08 -26.01 9.53
CA VAL A 120 8.05 -25.57 8.57
C VAL A 120 7.12 -24.58 9.26
N GLY A 121 7.01 -23.37 8.70
CA GLY A 121 6.09 -22.34 9.14
C GLY A 121 5.14 -21.94 8.03
N ALA A 122 3.94 -21.50 8.41
CA ALA A 122 2.95 -20.98 7.49
C ALA A 122 2.45 -19.62 7.96
N SER A 123 1.92 -18.84 7.03
CA SER A 123 1.29 -17.56 7.32
C SER A 123 0.07 -17.34 6.44
N ILE A 124 -0.93 -16.67 6.99
CA ILE A 124 -2.09 -16.17 6.25
C ILE A 124 -2.33 -14.72 6.66
N GLY A 125 -2.80 -13.88 5.74
CA GLY A 125 -3.12 -12.51 6.09
C GLY A 125 -3.86 -11.74 5.00
N LEU A 126 -4.36 -10.58 5.39
CA LEU A 126 -5.05 -9.60 4.56
C LEU A 126 -4.25 -8.30 4.60
N LEU A 127 -3.85 -7.83 3.42
CA LEU A 127 -3.00 -6.66 3.24
C LEU A 127 -3.59 -5.77 2.13
N PRO A 128 -3.57 -4.44 2.24
CA PRO A 128 -3.77 -3.56 1.10
C PRO A 128 -2.57 -3.70 0.15
N TYR A 129 -2.84 -3.81 -1.14
CA TYR A 129 -1.83 -3.85 -2.20
C TYR A 129 -1.63 -2.47 -2.84
N SER A 130 -2.72 -1.74 -3.08
CA SER A 130 -2.65 -0.36 -3.56
C SER A 130 -3.79 0.48 -3.01
N LYS A 131 -3.59 1.79 -2.97
CA LYS A 131 -4.57 2.76 -2.49
C LYS A 131 -4.74 3.87 -3.54
N VAL A 132 -5.99 4.19 -3.88
CA VAL A 132 -6.37 5.32 -4.73
C VAL A 132 -7.30 6.20 -3.92
N GLY A 133 -6.92 7.45 -3.69
CA GLY A 133 -7.75 8.36 -2.91
C GLY A 133 -7.31 9.80 -3.04
N TYR A 134 -7.90 10.53 -3.97
CA TYR A 134 -7.63 11.96 -4.15
C TYR A 134 -8.91 12.68 -4.58
N ASN A 135 -9.00 13.95 -4.22
CA ASN A 135 -10.06 14.84 -4.65
C ASN A 135 -9.47 16.25 -4.75
N TYR A 136 -9.22 16.72 -5.97
CA TYR A 136 -8.69 18.05 -6.21
C TYR A 136 -9.36 18.67 -7.43
N GLY A 137 -9.59 19.97 -7.36
CA GLY A 137 -10.20 20.73 -8.45
C GLY A 137 -9.37 21.94 -8.84
N GLN A 138 -9.54 22.38 -10.08
CA GLN A 138 -8.99 23.64 -10.57
C GLN A 138 -10.04 24.38 -11.40
N THR A 139 -10.11 25.69 -11.22
CA THR A 139 -10.90 26.56 -12.10
C THR A 139 -10.16 26.75 -13.42
N ARG A 140 -10.85 26.49 -14.52
CA ARG A 140 -10.38 26.72 -15.89
C ARG A 140 -11.32 27.68 -16.62
N SER A 141 -10.79 28.33 -17.65
CA SER A 141 -11.55 29.16 -18.56
C SER A 141 -11.25 28.77 -20.01
N LEU A 142 -12.30 28.59 -20.80
CA LEU A 142 -12.21 28.37 -22.24
C LEU A 142 -13.23 29.27 -22.93
N SER A 143 -12.77 30.16 -23.81
CA SER A 143 -13.61 31.02 -24.66
C SER A 143 -14.83 31.60 -23.92
N ASP A 144 -14.56 32.36 -22.85
CA ASP A 144 -15.54 33.03 -21.97
C ASP A 144 -16.38 32.14 -21.04
N ILE A 145 -16.22 30.81 -21.11
CA ILE A 145 -16.84 29.86 -20.17
C ILE A 145 -15.88 29.55 -19.05
N VAL A 146 -16.24 29.94 -17.83
CA VAL A 146 -15.53 29.52 -16.60
C VAL A 146 -16.16 28.25 -16.08
N TYR A 147 -15.35 27.22 -15.85
CA TYR A 147 -15.76 25.94 -15.28
C TYR A 147 -14.75 25.45 -14.25
N GLU A 148 -15.22 24.65 -13.31
CA GLU A 148 -14.38 23.93 -12.34
C GLU A 148 -14.19 22.50 -12.84
N GLU A 149 -12.94 22.10 -13.01
CA GLU A 149 -12.56 20.73 -13.37
C GLU A 149 -12.08 20.02 -12.10
N VAL A 150 -12.81 18.99 -11.67
CA VAL A 150 -12.52 18.23 -10.46
C VAL A 150 -12.11 16.82 -10.81
N PHE A 151 -10.94 16.40 -10.36
CA PHE A 151 -10.44 15.05 -10.50
C PHE A 151 -10.60 14.29 -9.19
N ARG A 152 -11.20 13.10 -9.29
CA ARG A 152 -11.48 12.23 -8.17
C ARG A 152 -10.96 10.84 -8.44
N GLY A 153 -10.39 10.21 -7.43
CA GLY A 153 -10.04 8.81 -7.46
C GLY A 153 -10.34 8.18 -6.12
N THR A 154 -10.95 6.99 -6.14
CA THR A 154 -11.29 6.25 -4.92
C THR A 154 -11.10 4.75 -5.11
N GLY A 155 -10.82 4.06 -4.00
CA GLY A 155 -10.71 2.61 -3.93
C GLY A 155 -9.27 2.13 -3.78
N GLY A 156 -8.98 0.97 -4.33
CA GLY A 156 -7.68 0.34 -4.22
C GLY A 156 -7.76 -1.17 -4.37
N LEU A 157 -6.61 -1.82 -4.27
CA LEU A 157 -6.49 -3.27 -4.30
C LEU A 157 -6.13 -3.78 -2.91
N SER A 158 -6.75 -4.88 -2.53
CA SER A 158 -6.39 -5.68 -1.37
C SER A 158 -5.91 -7.04 -1.81
N GLN A 159 -5.13 -7.71 -0.97
CA GLN A 159 -4.67 -9.07 -1.19
C GLN A 159 -4.92 -9.90 0.06
N ILE A 160 -5.46 -11.11 -0.13
CA ILE A 160 -5.39 -12.17 0.87
C ILE A 160 -4.26 -13.09 0.46
N TYR A 161 -3.31 -13.33 1.34
CA TYR A 161 -2.18 -14.22 1.07
C TYR A 161 -2.21 -15.45 1.97
N ALA A 162 -1.69 -16.54 1.44
CA ALA A 162 -1.33 -17.74 2.18
C ALA A 162 0.09 -18.14 1.76
N GLY A 163 0.89 -18.52 2.75
CA GLY A 163 2.31 -18.72 2.59
C GLY A 163 2.84 -19.90 3.38
N ILE A 164 3.89 -20.52 2.85
CA ILE A 164 4.62 -21.60 3.52
C ILE A 164 6.12 -21.38 3.38
N ALA A 165 6.86 -21.75 4.41
CA ALA A 165 8.31 -21.70 4.44
C ALA A 165 8.88 -22.97 5.03
N TYR A 166 10.05 -23.35 4.53
CA TYR A 166 10.78 -24.53 4.96
C TYR A 166 12.27 -24.20 5.13
N GLU A 167 12.87 -24.68 6.22
CA GLU A 167 14.31 -24.66 6.47
C GLU A 167 14.91 -26.05 6.19
N PRO A 168 15.30 -26.36 4.93
CA PRO A 168 15.88 -27.65 4.57
C PRO A 168 17.21 -27.93 5.27
N ILE A 169 18.06 -26.91 5.35
CA ILE A 169 19.40 -26.97 5.95
C ILE A 169 19.43 -25.91 7.05
N PRO A 170 20.09 -26.16 8.20
CA PRO A 170 20.23 -25.15 9.24
C PRO A 170 20.67 -23.81 8.65
N TYR A 171 19.95 -22.76 9.03
CA TYR A 171 20.15 -21.38 8.60
C TYR A 171 19.83 -21.03 7.14
N PHE A 172 19.41 -21.99 6.31
CA PHE A 172 18.92 -21.72 4.97
C PHE A 172 17.42 -22.00 4.88
N SER A 173 16.66 -20.98 4.53
CA SER A 173 15.21 -21.04 4.47
C SER A 173 14.70 -20.61 3.10
N VAL A 174 13.68 -21.29 2.62
CA VAL A 174 12.96 -20.96 1.39
C VAL A 174 11.48 -20.86 1.70
N GLY A 175 10.76 -20.04 0.95
CA GLY A 175 9.32 -19.91 1.12
C GLY A 175 8.63 -19.39 -0.12
N ALA A 176 7.32 -19.58 -0.16
CA ALA A 176 6.47 -19.08 -1.22
C ALA A 176 5.15 -18.56 -0.65
N ASN A 177 4.64 -17.47 -1.23
CA ASN A 177 3.31 -16.93 -0.99
C ASN A 177 2.47 -17.04 -2.26
N VAL A 178 1.20 -17.37 -2.07
CA VAL A 178 0.15 -17.21 -3.07
C VAL A 178 -0.80 -16.15 -2.53
N SER A 179 -1.06 -15.12 -3.32
CA SER A 179 -1.89 -13.98 -2.96
C SER A 179 -3.02 -13.83 -3.96
N TYR A 180 -4.26 -13.75 -3.47
CA TYR A 180 -5.42 -13.36 -4.27
C TYR A 180 -5.61 -11.85 -4.16
N LEU A 181 -5.33 -11.16 -5.26
CA LEU A 181 -5.53 -9.72 -5.44
C LEU A 181 -6.97 -9.47 -5.83
N PHE A 182 -7.66 -8.61 -5.09
CA PHE A 182 -9.02 -8.20 -5.38
C PHE A 182 -9.24 -6.74 -4.99
N GLY A 183 -10.06 -6.05 -5.76
CA GLY A 183 -10.46 -4.70 -5.43
C GLY A 183 -11.06 -3.99 -6.61
N ASN A 184 -11.56 -2.79 -6.32
CA ASN A 184 -12.03 -1.88 -7.34
C ASN A 184 -11.42 -0.52 -7.07
N PHE A 185 -11.05 0.17 -8.14
CA PHE A 185 -10.71 1.58 -8.08
C PHE A 185 -11.43 2.29 -9.21
N SER A 186 -11.71 3.56 -8.99
CA SER A 186 -12.36 4.40 -9.99
C SER A 186 -11.68 5.75 -10.10
N TYR A 187 -11.64 6.24 -11.32
CA TYR A 187 -11.16 7.56 -11.69
C TYR A 187 -12.33 8.33 -12.29
N SER A 188 -12.59 9.52 -11.78
CA SER A 188 -13.65 10.41 -12.25
C SER A 188 -13.08 11.79 -12.55
N SER A 189 -13.52 12.37 -13.67
CA SER A 189 -13.26 13.73 -14.08
C SER A 189 -14.60 14.43 -14.21
N VAL A 190 -14.81 15.48 -13.43
CA VAL A 190 -16.07 16.22 -13.36
C VAL A 190 -15.86 17.65 -13.81
N SER A 191 -16.70 18.11 -14.73
CA SER A 191 -16.70 19.50 -15.21
C SER A 191 -17.96 20.21 -14.74
N VAL A 192 -17.78 21.24 -13.90
CA VAL A 192 -18.86 22.03 -13.29
C VAL A 192 -18.84 23.45 -13.89
N PRO A 193 -19.81 23.80 -14.76
CA PRO A 193 -19.90 25.15 -15.31
C PRO A 193 -20.23 26.18 -14.22
N ARG A 194 -19.49 27.30 -14.15
CA ARG A 194 -19.74 28.38 -13.18
C ARG A 194 -20.53 29.56 -13.75
N THR A 195 -20.56 29.69 -15.07
CA THR A 195 -21.08 30.88 -15.79
C THR A 195 -22.43 30.64 -16.46
N ALA A 196 -22.94 29.41 -16.46
CA ALA A 196 -24.21 29.03 -17.08
C ALA A 196 -25.19 28.49 -16.03
N THR A 197 -26.19 29.31 -15.66
CA THR A 197 -27.26 28.90 -14.73
C THR A 197 -28.11 27.79 -15.36
N GLY A 198 -28.28 26.67 -14.65
CA GLY A 198 -29.05 25.51 -15.14
C GLY A 198 -28.29 24.58 -16.09
N ALA A 199 -26.99 24.80 -16.32
CA ALA A 199 -26.16 23.87 -17.08
C ALA A 199 -25.94 22.57 -16.30
N THR A 200 -25.92 21.46 -17.04
CA THR A 200 -25.60 20.13 -16.51
C THR A 200 -24.10 19.97 -16.28
N ILE A 201 -23.77 19.20 -15.25
CA ILE A 201 -22.42 18.81 -14.87
C ILE A 201 -22.06 17.52 -15.59
N GLY A 202 -20.95 17.53 -16.34
CA GLY A 202 -20.45 16.32 -17.01
C GLY A 202 -19.54 15.52 -16.09
N GLU A 203 -19.72 14.21 -16.02
CA GLU A 203 -18.80 13.27 -15.37
C GLU A 203 -18.34 12.22 -16.37
N GLU A 204 -17.03 12.10 -16.56
CA GLU A 204 -16.38 10.93 -17.16
C GLU A 204 -15.83 10.06 -16.02
N LYS A 205 -16.27 8.81 -15.94
CA LYS A 205 -15.88 7.89 -14.88
C LYS A 205 -15.45 6.54 -15.44
N LYS A 206 -14.31 6.06 -14.97
CA LYS A 206 -13.72 4.77 -15.33
C LYS A 206 -13.54 3.96 -14.06
N LYS A 207 -14.21 2.82 -13.97
CA LYS A 207 -14.09 1.88 -12.85
C LYS A 207 -13.40 0.62 -13.33
N TYR A 208 -12.42 0.18 -12.57
CA TYR A 208 -11.63 -1.01 -12.83
C TYR A 208 -11.93 -2.05 -11.74
N SER A 209 -12.14 -3.30 -12.16
CA SER A 209 -12.25 -4.44 -11.25
C SER A 209 -11.14 -5.43 -11.57
N ILE A 210 -10.33 -5.77 -10.57
CA ILE A 210 -9.19 -6.68 -10.71
C ILE A 210 -9.38 -7.86 -9.79
N ARG A 211 -9.14 -9.06 -10.31
CA ARG A 211 -9.20 -10.33 -9.58
C ARG A 211 -8.13 -11.25 -10.13
N ASP A 212 -7.04 -11.41 -9.39
CA ASP A 212 -5.87 -12.10 -9.92
C ASP A 212 -5.06 -12.83 -8.86
N LEU A 213 -4.27 -13.81 -9.30
CA LEU A 213 -3.38 -14.56 -8.44
C LEU A 213 -1.94 -14.10 -8.62
N LYS A 214 -1.32 -13.67 -7.52
CA LYS A 214 0.08 -13.26 -7.45
C LYS A 214 0.88 -14.30 -6.67
N TYR A 215 2.11 -14.50 -7.11
CA TYR A 215 3.05 -15.42 -6.50
C TYR A 215 4.27 -14.64 -6.01
N ASP A 216 4.80 -15.01 -4.85
CA ASP A 216 6.06 -14.45 -4.35
C ASP A 216 6.94 -15.59 -3.84
N PHE A 217 8.20 -15.59 -4.22
CA PHE A 217 9.19 -16.57 -3.80
C PHE A 217 10.26 -15.87 -2.96
N GLY A 218 10.65 -16.49 -1.85
CA GLY A 218 11.64 -15.95 -0.94
C GLY A 218 12.70 -16.97 -0.57
N ALA A 219 13.91 -16.48 -0.34
CA ALA A 219 15.00 -17.23 0.25
C ALA A 219 15.69 -16.38 1.31
N GLN A 220 16.18 -17.02 2.37
CA GLN A 220 16.99 -16.39 3.42
C GLN A 220 18.13 -17.31 3.84
N VAL A 221 19.30 -16.72 4.05
CA VAL A 221 20.47 -17.39 4.63
C VAL A 221 20.92 -16.60 5.84
N THR A 222 21.01 -17.24 7.01
CA THR A 222 21.52 -16.63 8.24
C THR A 222 22.93 -17.14 8.54
N PHE A 223 23.88 -16.24 8.73
CA PHE A 223 25.23 -16.55 9.18
C PHE A 223 25.36 -16.13 10.65
N PRO A 224 25.37 -17.08 11.60
CA PRO A 224 25.65 -16.75 12.99
C PRO A 224 27.12 -16.32 13.10
N VAL A 225 27.35 -15.14 13.67
CA VAL A 225 28.70 -14.65 14.00
C VAL A 225 29.07 -15.15 15.40
N ASP A 226 28.16 -14.92 16.35
CA ASP A 226 28.28 -15.32 17.75
C ASP A 226 26.94 -15.86 18.27
N LYS A 227 26.88 -16.18 19.57
CA LYS A 227 25.63 -16.62 20.23
C LYS A 227 24.51 -15.57 20.18
N THR A 228 24.87 -14.29 20.05
CA THR A 228 23.92 -13.16 20.07
C THR A 228 23.86 -12.38 18.76
N SER A 229 24.82 -12.61 17.85
CA SER A 229 25.03 -11.80 16.66
C SER A 229 24.89 -12.64 15.39
N SER A 230 24.18 -12.13 14.39
CA SER A 230 24.00 -12.81 13.11
C SER A 230 23.86 -11.84 11.94
N PHE A 231 24.32 -12.27 10.78
CA PHE A 231 24.00 -11.66 9.50
C PHE A 231 22.92 -12.48 8.81
N THR A 232 21.93 -11.83 8.20
CA THR A 232 20.94 -12.50 7.37
C THR A 232 20.92 -11.85 6.00
N LEU A 233 21.07 -12.67 4.96
CA LEU A 233 20.84 -12.29 3.58
C LEU A 233 19.47 -12.81 3.16
N GLY A 234 18.71 -11.99 2.46
CA GLY A 234 17.41 -12.34 1.94
C GLY A 234 17.26 -11.95 0.49
N ALA A 235 16.59 -12.79 -0.28
CA ALA A 235 16.23 -12.54 -1.66
C ALA A 235 14.75 -12.85 -1.87
N VAL A 236 14.08 -12.04 -2.69
CA VAL A 236 12.66 -12.20 -3.02
C VAL A 236 12.47 -11.98 -4.50
N PHE A 237 11.61 -12.78 -5.12
CA PHE A 237 11.23 -12.67 -6.51
C PHE A 237 9.72 -12.83 -6.67
N SER A 238 9.10 -11.84 -7.30
CA SER A 238 7.70 -11.88 -7.70
C SER A 238 7.67 -11.83 -9.24
N PRO A 239 7.20 -12.88 -9.93
CA PRO A 239 7.10 -12.87 -11.38
C PRO A 239 6.10 -11.82 -11.89
N LYS A 240 6.31 -11.38 -13.13
CA LYS A 240 5.37 -10.53 -13.88
C LYS A 240 4.01 -11.22 -13.97
N LEU A 241 2.94 -10.49 -13.71
CA LEU A 241 1.58 -11.01 -13.81
C LEU A 241 0.86 -10.44 -15.03
N ALA A 242 0.42 -11.30 -15.92
CA ALA A 242 -0.45 -10.94 -17.04
C ALA A 242 -1.91 -10.87 -16.58
N SER A 243 -2.21 -9.88 -15.75
CA SER A 243 -3.54 -9.63 -15.21
C SER A 243 -4.45 -8.98 -16.26
N THR A 244 -5.75 -9.26 -16.17
CA THR A 244 -6.78 -8.62 -16.99
C THR A 244 -7.82 -7.97 -16.08
N ALA A 245 -8.30 -6.80 -16.49
CA ALA A 245 -9.31 -6.05 -15.77
C ALA A 245 -10.53 -5.79 -16.66
N ASP A 246 -11.71 -5.82 -16.05
CA ASP A 246 -12.90 -5.26 -16.68
C ASP A 246 -12.95 -3.76 -16.39
N VAL A 247 -13.15 -2.97 -17.44
CA VAL A 247 -13.23 -1.52 -17.38
C VAL A 247 -14.65 -1.09 -17.69
N TYR A 248 -15.29 -0.45 -16.72
CA TYR A 248 -16.60 0.16 -16.86
C TYR A 248 -16.40 1.65 -17.11
N ALA A 249 -16.67 2.09 -18.33
CA ALA A 249 -16.48 3.47 -18.76
C ALA A 249 -17.84 4.14 -18.97
N THR A 250 -18.12 5.17 -18.17
CA THR A 250 -19.37 5.91 -18.20
C THR A 250 -19.11 7.39 -18.44
N GLU A 251 -19.95 8.00 -19.28
CA GLU A 251 -20.00 9.45 -19.49
C GLU A 251 -21.45 9.90 -19.31
N MET A 252 -21.68 10.72 -18.30
CA MET A 252 -23.03 11.07 -17.85
C MET A 252 -23.12 12.56 -17.53
N MET A 253 -24.32 13.11 -17.69
CA MET A 253 -24.65 14.47 -17.32
C MET A 253 -25.57 14.48 -16.10
N PHE A 254 -25.37 15.41 -15.17
CA PHE A 254 -26.14 15.54 -13.94
C PHE A 254 -26.61 16.98 -13.71
N LEU A 255 -27.71 17.17 -12.98
CA LEU A 255 -28.16 18.53 -12.59
C LEU A 255 -27.43 19.06 -11.34
N SER A 256 -26.76 18.18 -10.58
CA SER A 256 -25.90 18.56 -9.46
C SER A 256 -24.70 17.60 -9.36
N ASP A 257 -23.67 17.98 -8.60
CA ASP A 257 -22.44 17.20 -8.53
C ASP A 257 -22.71 15.81 -7.90
N PRO A 258 -22.51 14.71 -8.66
CA PRO A 258 -22.82 13.36 -8.19
C PRO A 258 -21.98 12.92 -6.99
N TYR A 259 -20.87 13.60 -6.69
CA TYR A 259 -20.11 13.35 -5.45
C TYR A 259 -20.81 13.90 -4.20
N THR A 260 -21.50 15.04 -4.33
CA THR A 260 -22.27 15.65 -3.21
C THR A 260 -23.68 15.09 -3.11
N ASN A 261 -24.25 14.63 -4.24
CA ASN A 261 -25.56 14.01 -4.31
C ASN A 261 -25.52 12.66 -5.05
N PRO A 262 -25.00 11.60 -4.40
CA PRO A 262 -24.71 10.31 -5.06
C PRO A 262 -25.93 9.49 -5.48
N TYR A 263 -27.13 9.88 -5.03
CA TYR A 263 -28.38 9.19 -5.37
C TYR A 263 -29.12 9.82 -6.54
N GLN A 264 -28.58 10.91 -7.10
CA GLN A 264 -29.18 11.57 -8.24
C GLN A 264 -29.02 10.71 -9.50
N ASN A 265 -30.13 10.52 -10.23
CA ASN A 265 -30.08 9.92 -11.56
C ASN A 265 -29.47 10.90 -12.58
N PRO A 266 -28.70 10.39 -13.55
CA PRO A 266 -28.18 11.23 -14.63
C PRO A 266 -29.34 11.85 -15.42
N SER A 267 -29.19 13.11 -15.82
CA SER A 267 -30.11 13.77 -16.75
C SER A 267 -29.96 13.23 -18.17
N GLU A 268 -28.75 12.81 -18.53
CA GLU A 268 -28.42 12.21 -19.83
C GLU A 268 -27.27 11.22 -19.67
N VAL A 269 -27.31 10.11 -20.42
CA VAL A 269 -26.23 9.12 -20.48
C VAL A 269 -25.64 9.17 -21.88
N LEU A 270 -24.44 9.71 -21.99
CA LEU A 270 -23.70 9.85 -23.25
C LEU A 270 -22.97 8.56 -23.60
N ARG A 271 -22.45 7.86 -22.58
CA ARG A 271 -21.77 6.57 -22.72
C ARG A 271 -21.98 5.69 -21.49
N ASP A 272 -22.24 4.42 -21.72
CA ASP A 272 -22.20 3.37 -20.70
C ASP A 272 -21.69 2.08 -21.38
N ASP A 273 -20.41 1.77 -21.15
CA ASP A 273 -19.68 0.75 -21.89
C ASP A 273 -18.88 -0.13 -20.92
N THR A 274 -18.80 -1.43 -21.25
CA THR A 274 -18.01 -2.41 -20.50
C THR A 274 -16.97 -3.02 -21.43
N LEU A 275 -15.72 -2.64 -21.21
CA LEU A 275 -14.57 -3.19 -21.91
C LEU A 275 -14.02 -4.34 -21.08
N SER A 276 -14.40 -5.57 -21.46
CA SER A 276 -13.92 -6.77 -20.79
C SER A 276 -12.48 -7.12 -21.16
N SER A 277 -11.80 -7.82 -20.25
CA SER A 277 -10.49 -8.45 -20.50
C SER A 277 -9.39 -7.50 -21.00
N GLN A 278 -9.41 -6.25 -20.52
CA GLN A 278 -8.34 -5.31 -20.85
C GLN A 278 -7.05 -5.71 -20.12
N GLN A 279 -5.91 -5.66 -20.81
CA GLN A 279 -4.63 -6.02 -20.19
C GLN A 279 -4.25 -5.02 -19.10
N PHE A 280 -3.89 -5.51 -17.92
CA PHE A 280 -3.54 -4.70 -16.75
C PHE A 280 -2.39 -5.34 -15.98
N GLN A 281 -1.20 -5.39 -16.60
CA GLN A 281 -0.09 -6.23 -16.13
C GLN A 281 0.61 -5.68 -14.87
N LEU A 282 1.02 -6.56 -13.94
CA LEU A 282 1.88 -6.19 -12.81
C LEU A 282 3.35 -6.49 -13.11
N PRO A 283 4.29 -5.63 -12.67
CA PRO A 283 5.72 -5.81 -12.93
C PRO A 283 6.28 -7.06 -12.24
N ALA A 284 7.35 -7.60 -12.82
CA ALA A 284 8.25 -8.45 -12.05
C ALA A 284 8.97 -7.60 -10.99
N THR A 285 9.09 -8.13 -9.78
CA THR A 285 9.76 -7.49 -8.65
C THR A 285 10.91 -8.35 -8.15
N TYR A 286 12.06 -7.73 -7.93
CA TYR A 286 13.25 -8.35 -7.37
C TYR A 286 13.63 -7.61 -6.08
N GLY A 287 13.79 -8.35 -5.00
CA GLY A 287 14.18 -7.83 -3.69
C GLY A 287 15.47 -8.49 -3.21
N LEU A 288 16.40 -7.70 -2.69
CA LEU A 288 17.60 -8.19 -2.01
C LEU A 288 17.78 -7.40 -0.72
N GLY A 289 18.13 -8.08 0.36
CA GLY A 289 18.34 -7.45 1.65
C GLY A 289 19.43 -8.10 2.47
N VAL A 290 20.14 -7.29 3.24
CA VAL A 290 21.08 -7.72 4.26
C VAL A 290 20.70 -7.11 5.59
N THR A 291 20.80 -7.89 6.66
CA THR A 291 20.53 -7.40 8.01
C THR A 291 21.56 -7.97 8.96
N TYR A 292 22.20 -7.09 9.72
CA TYR A 292 22.98 -7.45 10.90
C TYR A 292 22.09 -7.28 12.13
N SER A 293 22.05 -8.31 12.97
CA SER A 293 21.27 -8.29 14.21
C SER A 293 22.13 -8.75 15.38
N ASN A 294 22.13 -7.98 16.45
CA ASN A 294 22.67 -8.31 17.77
C ASN A 294 21.58 -8.01 18.84
N THR A 295 21.84 -8.34 20.11
CA THR A 295 20.93 -8.11 21.24
C THR A 295 20.41 -6.66 21.31
N ASN A 296 21.26 -5.69 20.98
CA ASN A 296 20.93 -4.27 21.15
C ASN A 296 20.90 -3.44 19.87
N LEU A 297 21.31 -4.02 18.74
CA LEU A 297 21.51 -3.31 17.49
C LEU A 297 20.94 -4.15 16.34
N LEU A 298 20.11 -3.53 15.51
CA LEU A 298 19.75 -4.06 14.20
C LEU A 298 20.07 -3.01 13.14
N VAL A 299 20.84 -3.39 12.12
CA VAL A 299 21.13 -2.56 10.96
C VAL A 299 20.76 -3.34 9.71
N GLY A 300 20.07 -2.70 8.78
CA GLY A 300 19.63 -3.33 7.53
C GLY A 300 19.94 -2.48 6.31
N LEU A 301 19.98 -3.14 5.16
CA LEU A 301 19.94 -2.52 3.85
C LEU A 301 19.11 -3.40 2.92
N ASP A 302 18.00 -2.88 2.41
CA ASP A 302 17.16 -3.55 1.42
C ASP A 302 17.12 -2.76 0.11
N GLY A 303 17.25 -3.46 -1.00
CA GLY A 303 17.05 -2.96 -2.35
C GLY A 303 15.86 -3.66 -3.01
N THR A 304 14.95 -2.90 -3.61
CA THR A 304 13.84 -3.41 -4.42
C THR A 304 13.96 -2.84 -5.84
N PHE A 305 13.80 -3.69 -6.85
CA PHE A 305 13.73 -3.30 -8.25
C PHE A 305 12.45 -3.85 -8.89
N GLN A 306 11.70 -2.99 -9.58
CA GLN A 306 10.46 -3.36 -10.26
C GLN A 306 10.51 -2.96 -11.73
N GLN A 307 10.21 -3.93 -12.60
CA GLN A 307 10.25 -3.78 -14.05
C GLN A 307 8.91 -3.30 -14.60
N TRP A 308 8.67 -2.00 -14.53
CA TRP A 308 7.44 -1.37 -15.02
C TRP A 308 7.52 -0.98 -16.51
N SER A 309 8.72 -0.84 -17.06
CA SER A 309 8.90 -0.43 -18.45
C SER A 309 8.34 -1.48 -19.42
N GLY A 310 7.53 -1.02 -20.38
CA GLY A 310 6.96 -1.89 -21.43
C GLY A 310 5.84 -2.81 -20.95
N LEU A 311 5.19 -2.50 -19.82
CA LEU A 311 4.00 -3.22 -19.37
C LEU A 311 2.75 -2.76 -20.12
N ASP A 312 1.89 -3.72 -20.44
CA ASP A 312 0.62 -3.45 -21.11
C ASP A 312 -0.45 -3.00 -20.11
N TYR A 313 -1.07 -1.87 -20.42
CA TYR A 313 -2.21 -1.30 -19.70
C TYR A 313 -3.25 -0.81 -20.70
N PRO A 314 -4.53 -0.68 -20.27
CA PRO A 314 -5.62 -0.29 -21.15
C PRO A 314 -5.38 1.16 -21.59
N GLU A 315 -5.37 1.40 -22.90
CA GLU A 315 -5.21 2.76 -23.46
C GLU A 315 -6.32 3.71 -22.97
N VAL A 316 -7.50 3.15 -22.66
CA VAL A 316 -8.64 3.88 -22.11
C VAL A 316 -8.33 4.50 -20.73
N LEU A 317 -7.30 4.05 -20.02
CA LEU A 317 -6.91 4.59 -18.72
C LEU A 317 -6.47 6.06 -18.80
N ASP A 318 -5.51 6.35 -19.68
CA ASP A 318 -4.78 7.62 -19.71
C ASP A 318 -4.39 8.09 -21.13
N GLY A 319 -4.76 7.35 -22.18
CA GLY A 319 -4.40 7.65 -23.57
C GLY A 319 -2.91 7.46 -23.89
N LEU A 320 -2.11 6.88 -22.99
CA LEU A 320 -0.68 6.68 -23.18
C LEU A 320 -0.38 5.32 -23.84
N THR A 321 0.79 5.21 -24.48
CA THR A 321 1.26 3.95 -25.07
C THR A 321 2.21 3.20 -24.13
N PRO A 322 2.29 1.86 -24.15
CA PRO A 322 3.14 1.06 -23.24
C PRO A 322 4.61 1.50 -23.20
N LYS A 323 5.15 1.94 -24.34
CA LYS A 323 6.55 2.41 -24.48
C LYS A 323 6.83 3.69 -23.69
N ASN A 324 5.81 4.52 -23.52
CA ASN A 324 5.87 5.85 -22.91
C ASN A 324 4.91 5.93 -21.72
N ARG A 325 4.66 4.84 -20.98
CA ARG A 325 3.74 4.89 -19.83
C ARG A 325 4.49 4.86 -18.50
N PHE A 326 5.40 3.92 -18.31
CA PHE A 326 6.09 3.72 -17.04
C PHE A 326 7.60 3.51 -17.20
N ASN A 327 8.37 4.09 -16.28
CA ASN A 327 9.79 3.76 -16.06
C ASN A 327 9.95 2.71 -14.96
N ASN A 328 11.09 2.00 -14.95
CA ASN A 328 11.38 1.06 -13.87
C ASN A 328 11.52 1.76 -12.51
N ALA A 329 11.14 1.06 -11.44
CA ALA A 329 11.16 1.59 -10.09
C ALA A 329 12.27 0.94 -9.26
N TYR A 330 12.89 1.75 -8.40
CA TYR A 330 13.96 1.33 -7.48
C TYR A 330 13.65 1.86 -6.09
N ARG A 331 13.86 1.04 -5.06
CA ARG A 331 13.76 1.48 -3.67
C ARG A 331 14.94 0.96 -2.87
N ILE A 332 15.52 1.82 -2.04
CA ILE A 332 16.61 1.49 -1.13
C ILE A 332 16.21 1.95 0.27
N ASN A 333 16.26 1.03 1.23
CA ASN A 333 15.90 1.26 2.62
C ASN A 333 17.10 0.93 3.51
N ALA A 334 17.53 1.89 4.34
CA ALA A 334 18.67 1.73 5.24
C ALA A 334 18.29 2.18 6.66
N PRO A 335 17.85 1.25 7.52
CA PRO A 335 17.54 1.55 8.90
C PRO A 335 18.60 1.07 9.91
N GLU A 336 18.57 1.73 11.05
CA GLU A 336 19.29 1.37 12.27
C GLU A 336 18.32 1.41 13.46
N GLN A 337 18.30 0.36 14.25
CA GLN A 337 17.56 0.25 15.50
C GLN A 337 18.51 -0.03 16.67
N ASN A 338 18.45 0.80 17.71
CA ASN A 338 19.28 0.71 18.91
C ASN A 338 18.43 0.63 20.19
N THR A 339 18.84 -0.20 21.17
CA THR A 339 18.16 -0.37 22.48
C THR A 339 19.07 -0.18 23.70
N TRP A 340 20.20 0.53 23.55
CA TRP A 340 21.25 0.60 24.57
C TRP A 340 20.90 1.37 25.85
N LEU A 341 19.98 2.33 25.82
CA LEU A 341 19.79 3.30 26.90
C LEU A 341 18.55 3.06 27.77
N THR A 342 17.58 2.28 27.29
CA THR A 342 16.36 1.89 28.01
C THR A 342 15.77 0.65 27.33
N ARG A 343 14.82 -0.06 27.95
CA ARG A 343 14.03 -1.14 27.28
C ARG A 343 13.14 -0.64 26.11
N THR A 344 13.43 0.57 25.62
CA THR A 344 12.82 1.32 24.54
C THR A 344 13.77 1.30 23.35
N ALA A 345 13.28 0.91 22.17
CA ALA A 345 14.08 0.99 20.96
C ALA A 345 14.02 2.39 20.36
N VAL A 346 15.10 2.83 19.73
CA VAL A 346 15.14 4.03 18.90
C VAL A 346 15.43 3.58 17.47
N ILE A 347 14.62 4.02 16.51
CA ILE A 347 14.75 3.64 15.11
C ILE A 347 15.04 4.88 14.26
N PHE A 348 16.12 4.81 13.50
CA PHE A 348 16.45 5.73 12.42
C PHE A 348 16.26 5.00 11.09
N SER A 349 15.67 5.66 10.10
CA SER A 349 15.54 5.09 8.76
C SER A 349 15.63 6.16 7.69
N ALA A 350 16.35 5.82 6.62
CA ALA A 350 16.35 6.53 5.36
C ALA A 350 15.78 5.61 4.27
N GLU A 351 14.80 6.13 3.54
CA GLU A 351 14.21 5.49 2.36
C GLU A 351 14.43 6.41 1.16
N TYR A 352 14.99 5.83 0.10
CA TYR A 352 15.05 6.45 -1.22
C TYR A 352 14.24 5.60 -2.19
N ALA A 353 13.16 6.15 -2.73
CA ALA A 353 12.33 5.50 -3.71
C ALA A 353 12.24 6.33 -4.99
N TYR A 354 12.47 5.66 -6.13
CA TYR A 354 12.17 6.14 -7.46
C TYR A 354 11.03 5.30 -8.01
N GLY A 355 9.82 5.88 -8.09
CA GLY A 355 8.62 5.19 -8.56
C GLY A 355 8.54 5.07 -10.08
N PRO A 356 7.54 4.34 -10.62
CA PRO A 356 7.34 4.26 -12.06
C PRO A 356 6.84 5.61 -12.60
N VAL A 357 7.66 6.24 -13.46
CA VAL A 357 7.47 7.63 -13.94
C VAL A 357 6.68 7.68 -15.26
N PHE A 358 5.81 8.70 -15.38
CA PHE A 358 5.19 9.12 -16.65
C PHE A 358 6.15 10.01 -17.45
N PRO A 359 6.29 9.83 -18.77
CA PRO A 359 7.22 10.62 -19.58
C PRO A 359 6.84 12.11 -19.76
N THR A 360 5.75 12.59 -19.17
CA THR A 360 5.44 14.03 -19.09
C THR A 360 6.32 14.80 -18.07
N GLY A 361 7.40 14.19 -17.57
CA GLY A 361 8.53 14.93 -16.97
C GLY A 361 8.44 15.17 -15.46
N ILE A 362 7.53 14.52 -14.74
CA ILE A 362 7.44 14.66 -13.28
C ILE A 362 8.28 13.57 -12.61
N HIS A 363 9.48 13.94 -12.18
CA HIS A 363 10.41 13.09 -11.45
C HIS A 363 10.03 13.01 -9.96
N ILE A 364 10.06 11.82 -9.36
CA ILE A 364 9.97 11.66 -7.91
C ILE A 364 11.19 10.90 -7.40
N PRO A 365 12.27 11.60 -7.04
CA PRO A 365 13.11 11.15 -5.95
C PRO A 365 12.33 11.37 -4.64
N MET A 366 11.75 10.31 -4.07
CA MET A 366 11.19 10.39 -2.72
C MET A 366 12.30 10.00 -1.74
N SER A 367 12.81 10.99 -1.01
CA SER A 367 13.70 10.78 0.12
C SER A 367 12.89 10.98 1.40
N VAL A 368 12.66 9.92 2.15
CA VAL A 368 12.00 9.99 3.45
C VAL A 368 13.02 9.71 4.53
N PHE A 369 13.17 10.65 5.47
CA PHE A 369 13.90 10.43 6.70
C PHE A 369 12.91 10.32 7.84
N THR A 370 12.92 9.19 8.53
CA THR A 370 11.97 8.90 9.60
C THR A 370 12.72 8.55 10.88
N ILE A 371 12.40 9.29 11.96
CA ILE A 371 12.78 8.95 13.33
C ILE A 371 11.52 8.43 14.03
N ARG A 372 11.56 7.20 14.57
CA ARG A 372 10.46 6.66 15.38
C ARG A 372 10.96 6.16 16.74
N LEU A 373 10.18 6.52 17.77
CA LEU A 373 10.34 6.07 19.15
C LEU A 373 9.17 5.12 19.48
N PRO A 374 9.34 3.79 19.41
CA PRO A 374 8.33 2.85 19.89
C PRO A 374 8.03 3.07 21.38
N MET A 375 6.79 3.47 21.71
CA MET A 375 6.27 3.39 23.07
C MET A 375 5.87 1.95 23.37
N LYS A 376 6.48 1.33 24.39
CA LYS A 376 5.88 0.18 25.05
C LYS A 376 4.76 0.70 25.95
N VAL A 377 3.52 0.27 25.67
CA VAL A 377 2.39 0.41 26.61
C VAL A 377 2.36 -0.80 27.52
#